data_AF-R5I696-F1
#
_entry.id   AF-R5I696-F1
#
_cell.length_a   1.000
_cell.length_b   1.000
_cell.length_c   1.000
_cell.angle_alpha   90.00
_cell.angle_beta   90.00
_cell.angle_gamma   90.00
#
_symmetry.space_group_name_H-M   'P 1'
#
loop_
_entity.id
_entity.type
_entity.pdbx_description
1 polymer ?
#
loop_
_entity_poly.entity_id
_entity_poly.type
_entity_poly.pdbx_seq_one_letter_code
_entity_poly.pdbx_strand_id
1 'polypeptide(L)' 'MKQGIKQGMKQGLEKGMKQGMEQGLEQGQQEERIRNARGMKAKGIPVEVISEITGLTAEEVGKL' A
#
# COMPACT_ATOMS: atom_id res chain seq x y z
N MET A 1 22.85 -0.47 -33.49
CA MET A 1 21.69 -1.36 -33.23
C MET A 1 21.80 -2.11 -31.91
N LYS A 2 22.84 -2.93 -31.65
CA LYS A 2 22.97 -3.71 -30.40
C LYS A 2 22.94 -2.89 -29.10
N GLN A 3 23.56 -1.71 -29.08
CA GLN A 3 23.58 -0.85 -27.89
C GLN A 3 22.18 -0.27 -27.55
N GLY A 4 21.41 0.15 -28.55
CA GLY A 4 20.05 0.67 -28.34
C GLY A 4 19.11 -0.38 -27.76
N ILE A 5 19.20 -1.64 -28.22
CA ILE A 5 18.41 -2.76 -27.67
C ILE A 5 18.80 -3.02 -26.21
N LYS A 6 20.10 -3.07 -25.91
CA LYS A 6 20.59 -3.31 -24.53
C LYS A 6 20.18 -2.17 -23.58
N GLN A 7 20.23 -0.93 -24.03
CA GLN A 7 19.80 0.22 -23.24
C GLN A 7 18.29 0.22 -23.02
N GLY A 8 17.49 -0.04 -24.07
CA GLY A 8 16.04 -0.15 -23.97
C GLY A 8 15.61 -1.25 -23.00
N MET A 9 16.24 -2.43 -23.08
CA MET A 9 15.97 -3.54 -22.17
C MET A 9 16.32 -3.20 -20.71
N LYS A 10 17.48 -2.57 -20.47
CA LYS A 10 17.89 -2.15 -19.13
C LYS A 10 16.89 -1.12 -18.54
N GLN A 11 16.52 -0.11 -19.32
CA GLN A 11 15.56 0.90 -18.90
C GLN A 11 14.16 0.32 -18.65
N GLY A 12 13.71 -0.61 -19.50
CA GLY A 12 12.43 -1.29 -19.32
C GLY A 12 12.40 -2.12 -18.03
N LEU A 13 13.46 -2.90 -17.77
CA LEU A 13 13.57 -3.71 -16.57
C LEU A 13 13.63 -2.85 -15.29
N GLU A 14 14.42 -1.77 -15.32
CA GLU A 14 14.56 -0.86 -14.18
C GLU A 14 13.23 -0.15 -13.85
N LYS A 15 12.52 0.34 -14.87
CA LYS A 15 11.20 0.94 -14.70
C LYS A 15 10.19 -0.08 -14.17
N GLY A 16 10.14 -1.27 -14.77
CA GLY A 16 9.21 -2.32 -14.35
C GLY A 16 9.44 -2.76 -12.90
N MET A 17 10.70 -2.96 -12.49
CA MET A 17 11.02 -3.30 -11.10
C MET A 17 10.65 -2.17 -10.14
N LYS A 18 10.96 -0.91 -10.48
CA LYS A 18 10.63 0.23 -9.62
C LYS A 18 9.12 0.36 -9.42
N GLN A 19 8.34 0.29 -10.52
CA GLN A 19 6.88 0.38 -10.46
C GLN A 19 6.28 -0.79 -9.66
N GLY A 20 6.74 -2.02 -9.90
CA GLY A 20 6.24 -3.18 -9.17
C GLY A 20 6.54 -3.13 -7.67
N MET A 21 7.73 -2.64 -7.29
CA MET A 21 8.11 -2.48 -5.89
C MET A 21 7.29 -1.40 -5.20
N GLU A 22 7.08 -0.26 -5.86
CA GLU A 22 6.26 0.85 -5.34
C GLU A 22 4.81 0.41 -5.14
N GLN A 23 4.21 -0.24 -6.14
CA GLN A 23 2.84 -0.78 -6.05
C GLN A 23 2.72 -1.83 -4.94
N GLY A 24 3.67 -2.76 -4.84
CA GLY A 24 3.65 -3.80 -3.80
C GLY A 24 3.78 -3.22 -2.39
N LEU A 25 4.61 -2.19 -2.20
CA LEU A 25 4.76 -1.51 -0.92
C LEU A 25 3.48 -0.77 -0.53
N GLU A 26 2.88 -0.02 -1.46
CA GLU A 26 1.63 0.71 -1.22
C GLU A 26 0.48 -0.24 -0.88
N GLN A 27 0.31 -1.32 -1.65
CA GLN A 27 -0.70 -2.35 -1.38
C GLN A 27 -0.48 -3.00 -0.01
N GLY A 28 0.76 -3.39 0.31
CA GLY A 28 1.09 -4.00 1.60
C GLY A 28 0.81 -3.07 2.78
N GLN A 29 1.15 -1.79 2.67
CA GLN A 29 0.85 -0.80 3.70
C GLN A 29 -0.66 -0.61 3.89
N GLN A 30 -1.43 -0.56 2.80
CA GLN A 30 -2.88 -0.41 2.88
C GLN A 30 -3.56 -1.63 3.51
N GLU A 31 -3.15 -2.84 3.12
CA GLU A 31 -3.66 -4.08 3.71
C GLU A 31 -3.35 -4.18 5.21
N GLU A 32 -2.16 -3.75 5.62
CA GLU A 32 -1.72 -3.75 7.02
C GLU A 32 -2.53 -2.75 7.87
N ARG A 33 -2.77 -1.53 7.37
CA ARG A 33 -3.68 -0.55 8.00
C ARG A 33 -5.07 -1.12 8.22
N ILE A 34 -5.65 -1.75 7.20
CA ILE A 34 -6.99 -2.37 7.28
C ILE A 34 -7.01 -3.51 8.29
N ARG A 35 -5.99 -4.38 8.29
CA ARG A 35 -5.88 -5.49 9.24
C ARG A 35 -5.81 -5.00 10.68
N ASN A 36 -4.99 -3.98 10.94
CA ASN A 36 -4.85 -3.39 12.27
C ASN A 36 -6.15 -2.72 12.71
N ALA A 37 -6.80 -1.93 11.84
CA ALA A 37 -8.07 -1.28 12.13
C ALA A 37 -9.18 -2.28 12.49
N ARG A 38 -9.28 -3.41 11.76
CA ARG A 38 -10.21 -4.51 12.10
C ARG A 38 -9.94 -5.07 13.49
N GLY A 39 -8.67 -5.32 13.83
CA GLY A 39 -8.28 -5.82 15.15
C GLY A 39 -8.60 -4.83 16.27
N MET A 40 -8.39 -3.53 16.03
CA MET A 40 -8.72 -2.46 16.99
C MET A 40 -10.23 -2.34 17.20
N LYS A 41 -11.01 -2.38 16.11
CA LYS A 41 -12.47 -2.32 16.15
C LYS A 41 -13.05 -3.51 16.92
N ALA A 42 -12.53 -4.71 16.67
CA ALA A 42 -12.93 -5.92 17.40
C ALA A 42 -12.65 -5.83 18.91
N LYS A 43 -11.68 -5.00 19.33
CA LYS A 43 -11.37 -4.71 20.74
C LYS A 43 -12.20 -3.56 21.32
N GLY A 44 -13.15 -3.00 20.56
CA GLY A 44 -14.01 -1.90 21.01
C GLY A 44 -13.34 -0.54 21.04
N ILE A 45 -12.21 -0.35 20.35
CA ILE A 45 -11.57 0.96 20.23
C ILE A 45 -12.48 1.89 19.39
N PRO A 46 -12.70 3.15 19.81
CA PRO A 46 -13.53 4.09 19.07
C PRO A 46 -13.05 4.34 17.64
N VAL A 47 -14.00 4.52 16.72
CA VAL A 47 -13.73 4.71 15.27
C VAL A 47 -12.80 5.90 15.01
N GLU A 48 -13.00 6.98 15.75
CA GLU A 48 -12.21 8.22 15.66
C GLU A 48 -10.75 7.97 16.03
N VAL A 49 -10.51 7.19 17.09
CA VAL A 49 -9.15 6.82 17.54
C VAL A 49 -8.48 5.89 16.55
N ILE A 50 -9.22 4.93 15.99
CA ILE A 50 -8.69 4.02 14.96
C ILE A 50 -8.32 4.83 13.70
N SER A 51 -9.16 5.77 13.30
CA SER A 51 -8.92 6.65 12.15
C SER A 51 -7.64 7.45 12.34
N GLU A 52 -7.45 8.06 13.52
CA GLU A 52 -6.24 8.81 13.86
C GLU A 52 -4.97 7.94 13.83
N ILE A 53 -5.01 6.73 14.39
CA ILE A 53 -3.84 5.84 14.49
C ILE A 53 -3.47 5.23 13.13
N THR A 54 -4.47 4.77 12.37
CA THR A 54 -4.24 3.99 11.15
C THR A 54 -4.15 4.85 9.90
N GLY A 55 -4.57 6.12 9.98
CA GLY A 55 -4.68 7.02 8.84
C GLY A 55 -5.81 6.68 7.88
N LEU A 56 -6.68 5.71 8.22
CA LEU A 56 -7.93 5.47 7.51
C LEU A 56 -8.95 6.52 7.89
N THR A 57 -9.89 6.83 7.01
CA THR A 57 -11.04 7.68 7.34
C THR A 57 -12.00 6.98 8.30
N ALA A 58 -12.74 7.75 9.09
CA ALA A 58 -13.79 7.22 9.95
C ALA A 58 -14.83 6.41 9.16
N GLU A 59 -15.12 6.79 7.91
CA GLU A 59 -16.02 6.05 7.02
C GLU A 59 -15.45 4.67 6.65
N GLU A 60 -14.17 4.60 6.26
CA GLU A 60 -13.50 3.33 5.96
C GLU A 60 -13.52 2.41 7.18
N VAL A 61 -13.13 2.92 8.36
CA VAL A 61 -13.16 2.16 9.62
C VAL A 61 -14.59 1.72 9.99
N GLY A 62 -15.59 2.56 9.74
CA GLY A 62 -17.00 2.25 9.96
C GLY A 62 -17.47 1.02 9.18
N LYS A 63 -16.93 0.82 7.97
CA LYS A 63 -17.25 -0.31 7.07
C LYS A 63 -16.48 -1.60 7.36
N LEU A 64 -15.41 -1.55 8.18
CA LEU A 64 -14.58 -2.72 8.54
C LEU A 64 -15.25 -3.67 9.53
#